data_AF-A0A953NWW9-F1
#
_entry.id   AF-A0A953NWW9-F1
#
_cell.length_a   1.000
_cell.length_b   1.000
_cell.length_c   1.000
_cell.angle_alpha   90.00
_cell.angle_beta   90.00
_cell.angle_gamma   90.00
#
_symmetry.space_group_name_H-M   'P 1'
#
loop_
_entity.id
_entity.type
_entity.pdbx_description
1 polymer ?
#
loop_
_entity_poly.entity_id
_entity_poly.type
_entity_poly.pdbx_seq_one_letter_code
_entity_poly.pdbx_strand_id
1 'polypeptide(L)'
;MKNRQSSPDQPCVYCGSTVTPTKREHVISQALGTFEQNWTLNCVCDECNHFFSRELELPLGRDSAEAFFRVDFGVKPPETADKFLNRRMRATLNVTGHVAGARVVMKPTEEKNGILPVLPPQVGVRRAGEGWRYILERDLNEESINEMTGGILEVKVIGREDDLPRLVQRLAVLGFKFVETDRFLDQAISDHAPVLVEHEFIVDTTLRRAAAKIAFNYATKVLGPEVMRRSDFDAVRRFVRFGEEPHNLVTAQRISILVGVEAETTRTHTCGLGWLAPRRELIAIVSLFNQVTYGIRMCQSESDEWKSVSSQHLFDPIKRTITDLLRS
;
A
#
# COMPACT_ATOMS: atom_id res chain seq x y z
N MET A 1 32.00 7.25 0.04
CA MET A 1 32.04 6.45 -1.20
C MET A 1 31.86 7.38 -2.39
N LYS A 2 32.82 7.44 -3.31
CA LYS A 2 32.72 8.27 -4.53
C LYS A 2 31.60 7.70 -5.42
N ASN A 3 30.62 8.54 -5.77
CA ASN A 3 29.61 8.23 -6.79
C ASN A 3 30.33 7.90 -8.10
N ARG A 4 30.47 6.61 -8.44
CA ARG A 4 30.77 6.21 -9.81
C ARG A 4 29.54 6.54 -10.64
N GLN A 5 29.61 7.63 -11.40
CA GLN A 5 28.66 7.89 -12.48
C GLN A 5 28.71 6.68 -13.42
N SER A 6 27.56 6.01 -13.58
CA SER A 6 27.40 4.92 -14.55
C SER A 6 27.69 5.44 -15.95
N SER A 7 28.50 4.70 -16.72
CA SER A 7 28.77 5.03 -18.12
C SER A 7 27.47 4.96 -18.95
N PRO A 8 27.32 5.79 -19.99
CA PRO A 8 26.10 5.90 -20.79
C PRO A 8 25.69 4.62 -21.55
N ASP A 9 26.56 3.60 -21.59
CA ASP A 9 26.38 2.37 -22.36
C ASP A 9 25.88 1.17 -21.54
N GLN A 10 25.54 1.37 -20.26
CA GLN A 10 25.18 0.23 -19.42
C GLN A 10 23.72 -0.22 -19.64
N PRO A 11 23.47 -1.52 -19.89
CA PRO A 11 22.12 -2.04 -20.04
C PRO A 11 21.24 -1.76 -18.81
N CYS A 12 19.95 -1.54 -19.08
CA CYS A 12 18.92 -1.41 -18.06
C CYS A 12 18.93 -2.62 -17.13
N VAL A 13 18.99 -2.40 -15.81
CA VAL A 13 19.05 -3.48 -14.81
C VAL A 13 17.79 -4.35 -14.77
N TYR A 14 16.67 -3.89 -15.37
CA TYR A 14 15.41 -4.63 -15.41
C TYR A 14 15.17 -5.40 -16.69
N CYS A 15 15.39 -4.77 -17.85
CA CYS A 15 15.03 -5.36 -19.15
C CYS A 15 16.22 -5.58 -20.09
N GLY A 16 17.43 -5.16 -19.71
CA GLY A 16 18.62 -5.29 -20.57
C GLY A 16 18.67 -4.33 -21.75
N SER A 17 17.67 -3.45 -21.93
CA SER A 17 17.71 -2.41 -22.96
C SER A 17 18.96 -1.54 -22.83
N THR A 18 19.64 -1.29 -23.94
CA THR A 18 20.83 -0.42 -24.01
C THR A 18 20.47 1.05 -24.27
N VAL A 19 19.18 1.38 -24.33
CA VAL A 19 18.73 2.77 -24.49
C VAL A 19 19.11 3.57 -23.25
N THR A 20 19.88 4.63 -23.44
CA THR A 20 20.31 5.53 -22.37
C THR A 20 19.09 6.19 -21.73
N PRO A 21 18.92 6.08 -20.40
CA PRO A 21 17.80 6.70 -19.71
C PRO A 21 17.92 8.22 -19.67
N THR A 22 16.80 8.91 -19.89
CA THR A 22 16.73 10.38 -19.75
C THR A 22 16.33 10.80 -18.33
N LYS A 23 15.74 9.88 -17.56
CA LYS A 23 15.28 10.12 -16.19
C LYS A 23 16.00 9.21 -15.19
N ARG A 24 15.98 9.65 -13.94
CA ARG A 24 16.49 8.88 -12.81
C ARG A 24 15.35 8.10 -12.17
N GLU A 25 15.63 6.86 -11.77
CA GLU A 25 14.70 6.02 -11.05
C GLU A 25 14.96 6.13 -9.54
N HIS A 26 13.92 6.30 -8.73
CA HIS A 26 14.08 6.44 -7.29
C HIS A 26 14.16 5.08 -6.59
N VAL A 27 15.01 4.97 -5.56
CA VAL A 27 15.03 3.77 -4.71
C VAL A 27 13.71 3.65 -3.95
N ILE A 28 13.34 4.70 -3.22
CA ILE A 28 12.02 4.86 -2.62
C ILE A 28 11.26 5.93 -3.40
N SER A 29 10.05 5.61 -3.87
CA SER A 29 9.20 6.54 -4.61
C SER A 29 9.01 7.85 -3.86
N GLN A 30 9.02 8.97 -4.59
CA GLN A 30 8.66 10.28 -4.04
C GLN A 30 7.22 10.35 -3.53
N ALA A 31 6.39 9.37 -3.90
CA ALA A 31 5.12 9.17 -3.22
C ALA A 31 5.39 9.00 -1.72
N LEU A 32 6.20 8.01 -1.34
CA LEU A 32 6.43 7.61 0.05
C LEU A 32 7.21 8.66 0.88
N GLY A 33 7.95 9.57 0.24
CA GLY A 33 8.64 10.67 0.90
C GLY A 33 9.69 11.31 0.00
N THR A 34 10.22 12.47 0.39
CA THR A 34 11.34 13.11 -0.32
C THR A 34 12.49 13.38 0.63
N PHE A 35 13.68 12.91 0.27
CA PHE A 35 14.88 12.98 1.12
C PHE A 35 15.88 13.99 0.53
N GLU A 36 16.66 14.65 1.37
CA GLU A 36 17.69 15.63 0.97
C GLU A 36 18.69 15.00 -0.02
N GLN A 37 19.07 13.75 0.23
CA GLN A 37 19.90 12.95 -0.66
C GLN A 37 19.08 11.83 -1.30
N ASN A 38 18.01 12.15 -2.02
CA ASN A 38 17.18 11.14 -2.69
C ASN A 38 18.02 10.10 -3.44
N TRP A 39 18.03 8.87 -2.93
CA TRP A 39 18.73 7.78 -3.58
C TRP A 39 18.04 7.45 -4.90
N THR A 40 18.83 7.56 -5.96
CA THR A 40 18.41 7.35 -7.35
C THR A 40 19.37 6.43 -8.08
N LEU A 41 18.86 5.83 -9.15
CA LEU A 41 19.54 4.95 -10.10
C LEU A 41 19.52 5.60 -11.48
N ASN A 42 20.62 5.45 -12.22
CA ASN A 42 20.77 5.93 -13.59
C ASN A 42 20.84 4.78 -14.61
N CYS A 43 20.46 3.58 -14.20
CA CYS A 43 20.58 2.33 -14.96
C CYS A 43 19.22 1.67 -15.22
N VAL A 44 18.14 2.46 -15.22
CA VAL A 44 16.76 2.01 -15.48
C VAL A 44 16.24 2.81 -16.66
N CYS A 45 15.94 2.14 -17.78
CA CYS A 45 15.42 2.81 -18.98
C CYS A 45 14.07 3.50 -18.72
N ASP A 46 13.74 4.49 -19.54
CA ASP A 46 12.54 5.30 -19.37
C ASP A 46 11.24 4.48 -19.48
N GLU A 47 11.23 3.39 -20.26
CA GLU A 47 10.09 2.49 -20.36
C GLU A 47 9.81 1.75 -19.03
N CYS A 48 10.85 1.18 -18.41
CA CYS A 48 10.73 0.53 -17.11
C CYS A 48 10.34 1.53 -16.03
N ASN A 49 10.96 2.72 -16.02
CA ASN A 49 10.64 3.79 -15.09
C ASN A 49 9.15 4.22 -15.23
N HIS A 50 8.69 4.43 -16.46
CA HIS A 50 7.29 4.75 -16.74
C HIS A 50 6.34 3.66 -16.24
N PHE A 51 6.64 2.39 -16.56
CA PHE A 51 5.88 1.25 -16.06
C PHE A 51 5.80 1.23 -14.53
N PHE A 52 6.92 1.38 -13.82
CA PHE A 52 6.92 1.37 -12.35
C PHE A 52 6.07 2.49 -11.77
N SER A 53 6.21 3.71 -12.30
CA SER A 53 5.46 4.87 -11.82
C SER A 53 3.93 4.67 -11.93
N ARG A 54 3.46 4.01 -12.98
CA ARG A 54 2.03 3.84 -13.28
C ARG A 54 1.43 2.59 -12.66
N GLU A 55 2.13 1.48 -12.79
CA GLU A 55 1.57 0.16 -12.49
C GLU A 55 1.89 -0.32 -11.08
N LEU A 56 2.97 0.19 -10.46
CA LEU A 56 3.40 -0.24 -9.13
C LEU A 56 3.32 0.89 -8.09
N GLU A 57 3.93 2.04 -8.37
CA GLU A 57 4.03 3.13 -7.41
C GLU A 57 2.71 3.89 -7.23
N LEU A 58 1.92 4.04 -8.29
CA LEU A 58 0.62 4.71 -8.20
C LEU A 58 -0.37 3.92 -7.32
N PRO A 59 -0.54 2.58 -7.48
CA PRO A 59 -1.30 1.78 -6.52
C PRO A 59 -0.76 1.86 -5.10
N LEU A 60 0.55 1.70 -4.89
CA LEU A 60 1.17 1.84 -3.56
C LEU A 60 0.95 3.24 -2.96
N GLY A 61 0.85 4.27 -3.81
CA GLY A 61 0.67 5.65 -3.38
C GLY A 61 -0.78 6.11 -3.24
N ARG A 62 -1.78 5.33 -3.67
CA ARG A 62 -3.20 5.76 -3.67
C ARG A 62 -4.20 4.69 -3.26
N ASP A 63 -3.77 3.45 -3.11
CA ASP A 63 -4.64 2.30 -2.92
C ASP A 63 -3.91 1.21 -2.12
N SER A 64 -3.37 1.58 -0.97
CA SER A 64 -2.70 0.65 -0.05
C SER A 64 -2.68 1.21 1.37
N ALA A 65 -2.18 0.41 2.33
CA ALA A 65 -1.92 0.88 3.69
C ALA A 65 -0.93 2.05 3.71
N GLU A 66 0.11 1.99 2.89
CA GLU A 66 1.10 3.04 2.75
C GLU A 66 0.51 4.34 2.20
N ALA A 67 -0.49 4.26 1.31
CA ALA A 67 -1.22 5.43 0.85
C ALA A 67 -1.93 6.14 2.01
N PHE A 68 -2.58 5.38 2.90
CA PHE A 68 -3.23 5.89 4.11
C PHE A 68 -2.21 6.50 5.08
N PHE A 69 -1.16 5.75 5.43
CA PHE A 69 -0.14 6.17 6.39
C PHE A 69 0.60 7.45 5.98
N ARG A 70 0.76 7.70 4.68
CA ARG A 70 1.37 8.97 4.22
C ARG A 70 0.56 10.19 4.60
N VAL A 71 -0.77 10.06 4.61
CA VAL A 71 -1.64 11.16 5.00
C VAL A 71 -1.73 11.22 6.52
N ASP A 72 -1.96 10.07 7.16
CA ASP A 72 -2.09 9.95 8.62
C ASP A 72 -0.83 10.42 9.37
N PHE A 73 0.36 10.16 8.83
CA PHE A 73 1.64 10.57 9.43
C PHE A 73 2.14 11.93 8.91
N GLY A 74 1.34 12.66 8.13
CA GLY A 74 1.68 14.02 7.69
C GLY A 74 2.76 14.12 6.59
N VAL A 75 3.09 13.02 5.91
CA VAL A 75 4.01 13.03 4.75
C VAL A 75 3.35 13.64 3.51
N LYS A 76 2.03 13.51 3.42
CA LYS A 76 1.19 14.13 2.39
C LYS A 76 0.06 14.90 3.07
N PRO A 77 -0.38 16.00 2.46
CA PRO A 77 -1.40 16.84 3.07
C PRO A 77 -2.77 16.12 3.01
N PRO A 78 -3.67 16.39 3.98
CA PRO A 78 -4.94 15.67 4.14
C PRO A 78 -5.82 15.56 2.90
N GLU A 79 -5.81 16.57 2.02
CA GLU A 79 -6.57 16.62 0.76
C GLU A 79 -6.19 15.49 -0.20
N THR A 80 -5.05 14.83 0.02
CA THR A 80 -4.68 13.63 -0.71
C THR A 80 -5.62 12.46 -0.44
N ALA A 81 -6.31 12.44 0.71
CA ALA A 81 -7.28 11.40 1.05
C ALA A 81 -8.45 11.30 0.05
N ASP A 82 -8.82 12.42 -0.61
CA ASP A 82 -9.83 12.42 -1.68
C ASP A 82 -9.43 11.58 -2.90
N LYS A 83 -8.13 11.30 -3.05
CA LYS A 83 -7.59 10.52 -4.17
C LYS A 83 -7.43 9.04 -3.84
N PHE A 84 -7.85 8.60 -2.65
CA PHE A 84 -7.82 7.19 -2.30
C PHE A 84 -8.80 6.40 -3.17
N LEU A 85 -8.29 5.34 -3.80
CA LEU A 85 -9.11 4.49 -4.67
C LEU A 85 -9.97 3.50 -3.89
N ASN A 86 -9.58 3.16 -2.65
CA ASN A 86 -10.32 2.31 -1.72
C ASN A 86 -10.69 0.93 -2.29
N ARG A 87 -9.84 0.36 -3.17
CA ARG A 87 -10.02 -1.01 -3.70
C ARG A 87 -9.28 -2.03 -2.84
N ARG A 88 -8.10 -1.66 -2.32
CA ARG A 88 -7.30 -2.50 -1.39
C ARG A 88 -7.36 -2.03 0.06
N MET A 89 -8.16 -1.01 0.34
CA MET A 89 -8.38 -0.47 1.67
C MET A 89 -9.87 -0.48 1.98
N ARG A 90 -10.22 -1.16 3.07
CA ARG A 90 -11.56 -1.16 3.66
C ARG A 90 -11.47 -0.53 5.03
N ALA A 91 -12.32 0.45 5.29
CA ALA A 91 -12.50 1.04 6.60
C ALA A 91 -13.95 0.84 7.06
N THR A 92 -14.14 0.40 8.30
CA THR A 92 -15.45 0.10 8.90
C THR A 92 -15.55 0.67 10.31
N LEU A 93 -16.74 1.13 10.69
CA LEU A 93 -16.99 1.59 12.05
C LEU A 93 -17.03 0.41 13.03
N ASN A 94 -16.17 0.43 14.03
CA ASN A 94 -16.16 -0.50 15.15
C ASN A 94 -16.82 0.16 16.37
N VAL A 95 -18.11 0.45 16.25
CA VAL A 95 -18.93 1.09 17.27
C VAL A 95 -20.21 0.29 17.50
N THR A 96 -20.90 0.54 18.61
CA THR A 96 -22.25 0.03 18.84
C THR A 96 -23.30 0.93 18.17
N GLY A 97 -24.50 0.41 17.92
CA GLY A 97 -25.62 1.19 17.37
C GLY A 97 -25.96 0.88 15.92
N HIS A 98 -26.71 1.80 15.28
CA HIS A 98 -27.34 1.56 13.97
C HIS A 98 -26.34 1.47 12.81
N VAL A 99 -25.21 2.19 12.93
CA VAL A 99 -24.11 2.22 11.95
C VAL A 99 -22.97 1.25 12.26
N ALA A 100 -23.14 0.35 13.24
CA ALA A 100 -22.14 -0.66 13.56
C ALA A 100 -21.75 -1.49 12.31
N GLY A 101 -20.45 -1.55 12.03
CA GLY A 101 -19.89 -2.24 10.86
C GLY A 101 -20.01 -1.49 9.52
N ALA A 102 -20.67 -0.31 9.48
CA ALA A 102 -20.83 0.45 8.25
C ALA A 102 -19.48 0.86 7.65
N ARG A 103 -19.40 0.90 6.33
CA ARG A 103 -18.20 1.35 5.61
C ARG A 103 -18.00 2.84 5.83
N VAL A 104 -16.76 3.27 5.97
CA VAL A 104 -16.38 4.68 5.95
C VAL A 104 -15.33 4.94 4.90
N VAL A 105 -15.23 6.20 4.49
CA VAL A 105 -14.14 6.71 3.66
C VAL A 105 -13.43 7.82 4.42
N MET A 106 -12.10 7.82 4.38
CA MET A 106 -11.33 8.89 5.00
C MET A 106 -11.40 10.14 4.13
N LYS A 107 -11.76 11.26 4.73
CA LYS A 107 -11.86 12.57 4.08
C LYS A 107 -11.10 13.63 4.87
N PRO A 108 -10.62 14.70 4.22
CA PRO A 108 -10.02 15.81 4.95
C PRO A 108 -11.03 16.42 5.93
N THR A 109 -10.55 16.89 7.07
CA THR A 109 -11.31 17.77 7.97
C THR A 109 -11.64 19.09 7.26
N GLU A 110 -12.66 19.83 7.72
CA GLU A 110 -12.99 21.15 7.15
C GLU A 110 -11.80 22.13 7.23
N GLU A 111 -11.05 22.05 8.34
CA GLU A 111 -9.82 22.82 8.57
C GLU A 111 -8.60 22.31 7.78
N LYS A 112 -8.72 21.15 7.11
CA LYS A 112 -7.66 20.51 6.30
C LYS A 112 -6.36 20.22 7.07
N ASN A 113 -6.46 20.08 8.39
CA ASN A 113 -5.35 19.75 9.29
C ASN A 113 -5.29 18.26 9.63
N GLY A 114 -6.29 17.47 9.23
CA GLY A 114 -6.35 16.04 9.48
C GLY A 114 -7.33 15.33 8.55
N ILE A 115 -7.56 14.05 8.82
CA ILE A 115 -8.56 13.24 8.14
C ILE A 115 -9.58 12.70 9.14
N LEU A 116 -10.84 12.61 8.73
CA LEU A 116 -11.93 12.05 9.51
C LEU A 116 -12.69 10.99 8.69
N PRO A 117 -13.25 9.96 9.35
CA PRO A 117 -14.07 8.96 8.67
C PRO A 117 -15.45 9.54 8.36
N VAL A 118 -15.83 9.52 7.09
CA VAL A 118 -17.16 9.93 6.61
C VAL A 118 -17.94 8.69 6.19
N LEU A 119 -19.21 8.62 6.57
CA LEU A 119 -20.16 7.61 6.09
C LEU A 119 -20.62 7.96 4.66
N PRO A 120 -20.16 7.24 3.62
CA PRO A 120 -20.71 7.39 2.29
C PRO A 120 -22.11 6.76 2.21
N PRO A 121 -22.90 7.13 1.17
CA PRO A 121 -24.14 6.44 0.82
C PRO A 121 -23.88 4.95 0.59
N GLN A 122 -24.63 4.10 1.29
CA GLN A 122 -24.43 2.66 1.29
C GLN A 122 -25.68 1.90 1.75
N VAL A 123 -25.68 0.60 1.46
CA VAL A 123 -26.74 -0.32 1.87
C VAL A 123 -26.13 -1.42 2.72
N GLY A 124 -26.69 -1.62 3.91
CA GLY A 124 -26.45 -2.79 4.76
C GLY A 124 -27.50 -3.86 4.48
N VAL A 125 -27.08 -5.12 4.37
CA VAL A 125 -27.97 -6.25 4.17
C VAL A 125 -27.55 -7.40 5.05
N ARG A 126 -28.54 -8.13 5.59
CA ARG A 126 -28.30 -9.38 6.32
C ARG A 126 -29.49 -10.31 6.23
N ARG A 127 -29.24 -11.60 6.46
CA ARG A 127 -30.27 -12.55 6.87
C ARG A 127 -30.37 -12.61 8.39
N ALA A 128 -31.50 -13.08 8.88
CA ALA A 128 -31.67 -13.33 10.31
C ALA A 128 -30.59 -14.30 10.80
N GLY A 129 -29.86 -13.91 11.86
CA GLY A 129 -28.75 -14.69 12.42
C GLY A 129 -27.39 -14.46 11.77
N GLU A 130 -27.30 -13.70 10.68
CA GLU A 130 -26.03 -13.34 10.03
C GLU A 130 -25.53 -11.94 10.43
N GLY A 131 -24.25 -11.68 10.18
CA GLY A 131 -23.66 -10.35 10.30
C GLY A 131 -24.10 -9.40 9.19
N TRP A 132 -24.02 -8.09 9.44
CA TRP A 132 -24.29 -7.08 8.42
C TRP A 132 -23.21 -7.07 7.35
N ARG A 133 -23.62 -7.14 6.08
CA ARG A 133 -22.78 -6.86 4.92
C ARG A 133 -23.14 -5.50 4.36
N TYR A 134 -22.15 -4.59 4.30
CA TYR A 134 -22.33 -3.26 3.76
C TYR A 134 -21.75 -3.12 2.36
N ILE A 135 -22.53 -2.57 1.45
CA ILE A 135 -22.21 -2.33 0.04
C ILE A 135 -22.28 -0.82 -0.20
N LEU A 136 -21.18 -0.24 -0.66
CA LEU A 136 -21.17 1.16 -1.05
C LEU A 136 -22.02 1.36 -2.29
N GLU A 137 -22.61 2.55 -2.43
CA GLU A 137 -23.48 2.81 -3.57
C GLU A 137 -22.82 2.56 -4.94
N ARG A 138 -21.54 2.94 -5.09
CA ARG A 138 -20.80 2.71 -6.35
C ARG A 138 -20.69 1.22 -6.71
N ASP A 139 -20.72 0.36 -5.71
CA ASP A 139 -20.56 -1.09 -5.84
C ASP A 139 -21.92 -1.81 -5.84
N LEU A 140 -23.04 -1.08 -5.66
CA LEU A 140 -24.39 -1.63 -5.61
C LEU A 140 -24.93 -1.93 -7.01
N ASN A 141 -24.79 -3.17 -7.44
CA ASN A 141 -25.23 -3.68 -8.75
C ASN A 141 -25.78 -5.11 -8.62
N GLU A 142 -26.27 -5.69 -9.73
CA GLU A 142 -26.85 -7.05 -9.75
C GLU A 142 -25.88 -8.11 -9.21
N GLU A 143 -24.61 -8.08 -9.62
CA GLU A 143 -23.59 -9.01 -9.13
C GLU A 143 -23.41 -8.91 -7.61
N SER A 144 -23.33 -7.68 -7.09
CA SER A 144 -23.14 -7.43 -5.66
C SER A 144 -24.29 -7.96 -4.81
N ILE A 145 -25.50 -8.09 -5.36
CA ILE A 145 -26.70 -8.57 -4.66
C ILE A 145 -27.07 -10.02 -4.99
N ASN A 146 -26.54 -10.59 -6.07
CA ASN A 146 -26.90 -11.94 -6.53
C ASN A 146 -26.60 -12.99 -5.45
N GLU A 147 -25.49 -12.82 -4.72
CA GLU A 147 -25.12 -13.64 -3.56
C GLU A 147 -26.12 -13.54 -2.39
N MET A 148 -27.01 -12.56 -2.43
CA MET A 148 -27.96 -12.23 -1.37
C MET A 148 -29.41 -12.43 -1.79
N THR A 149 -29.66 -12.97 -2.99
CA THR A 149 -31.01 -13.29 -3.46
C THR A 149 -31.60 -14.49 -2.71
N GLY A 150 -32.91 -14.44 -2.46
CA GLY A 150 -33.68 -15.49 -1.79
C GLY A 150 -33.87 -15.30 -0.28
N GLY A 151 -35.11 -15.45 0.17
CA GLY A 151 -35.52 -15.32 1.58
C GLY A 151 -35.92 -13.90 2.00
N ILE A 152 -36.27 -13.75 3.28
CA ILE A 152 -36.51 -12.45 3.91
C ILE A 152 -35.16 -11.86 4.32
N LEU A 153 -34.89 -10.64 3.86
CA LEU A 153 -33.68 -9.89 4.16
C LEU A 153 -34.03 -8.69 5.02
N GLU A 154 -33.15 -8.37 5.95
CA GLU A 154 -33.13 -7.07 6.60
C GLU A 154 -32.23 -6.14 5.81
N VAL A 155 -32.73 -4.93 5.52
CA VAL A 155 -32.03 -3.94 4.71
C VAL A 155 -31.91 -2.64 5.51
N LYS A 156 -30.72 -2.08 5.54
CA LYS A 156 -30.41 -0.74 6.06
C LYS A 156 -29.99 0.14 4.90
N VAL A 157 -30.57 1.33 4.82
CA VAL A 157 -30.12 2.37 3.89
C VAL A 157 -29.44 3.44 4.74
N ILE A 158 -28.16 3.72 4.46
CA ILE A 158 -27.35 4.68 5.20
C ILE A 158 -26.89 5.76 4.22
N GLY A 159 -27.13 7.03 4.56
CA GLY A 159 -26.73 8.18 3.77
C GLY A 159 -27.25 9.48 4.38
N ARG A 160 -26.98 10.60 3.72
CA ARG A 160 -27.63 11.87 4.06
C ARG A 160 -29.08 11.84 3.59
N GLU A 161 -29.88 12.80 4.04
CA GLU A 161 -31.32 12.86 3.72
C GLU A 161 -31.60 12.78 2.21
N ASP A 162 -30.83 13.49 1.40
CA ASP A 162 -30.95 13.48 -0.07
C ASP A 162 -30.47 12.16 -0.73
N ASP A 163 -29.68 11.35 -0.03
CA ASP A 163 -29.19 10.06 -0.54
C ASP A 163 -30.24 8.96 -0.44
N LEU A 164 -31.11 9.02 0.57
CA LEU A 164 -32.02 7.92 0.91
C LEU A 164 -32.98 7.59 -0.24
N PRO A 165 -33.72 8.56 -0.86
CA PRO A 165 -34.65 8.26 -1.94
C PRO A 165 -33.95 7.63 -3.15
N ARG A 166 -32.72 8.07 -3.43
CA ARG A 166 -31.90 7.59 -4.56
C ARG A 166 -31.43 6.15 -4.34
N LEU A 167 -30.97 5.80 -3.14
CA LEU A 167 -30.58 4.43 -2.79
C LEU A 167 -31.78 3.47 -2.76
N VAL A 168 -32.90 3.92 -2.19
CA VAL A 168 -34.20 3.23 -2.19
C VAL A 168 -34.64 2.89 -3.62
N GLN A 169 -34.61 3.87 -4.52
CA GLN A 169 -34.96 3.67 -5.92
C GLN A 169 -34.03 2.67 -6.61
N ARG A 170 -32.72 2.75 -6.32
CA ARG A 170 -31.73 1.82 -6.88
C ARG A 170 -31.96 0.38 -6.42
N LEU A 171 -32.29 0.17 -5.15
CA LEU A 171 -32.67 -1.15 -4.63
C LEU A 171 -33.96 -1.67 -5.26
N ALA A 172 -34.95 -0.81 -5.51
CA ALA A 172 -36.18 -1.19 -6.19
C ALA A 172 -35.94 -1.67 -7.64
N VAL A 173 -35.07 -0.97 -8.39
CA VAL A 173 -34.64 -1.40 -9.74
C VAL A 173 -33.96 -2.77 -9.69
N LEU A 174 -33.20 -3.02 -8.63
CA LEU A 174 -32.54 -4.29 -8.36
C LEU A 174 -33.48 -5.39 -7.80
N GLY A 175 -34.79 -5.15 -7.77
CA GLY A 175 -35.80 -6.15 -7.43
C GLY A 175 -36.16 -6.23 -5.94
N PHE A 176 -35.61 -5.36 -5.09
CA PHE A 176 -36.01 -5.31 -3.68
C PHE A 176 -37.38 -4.64 -3.52
N LYS A 177 -38.26 -5.29 -2.75
CA LYS A 177 -39.50 -4.70 -2.24
C LYS A 177 -39.36 -4.61 -0.73
N PHE A 178 -39.32 -3.39 -0.21
CA PHE A 178 -39.15 -3.15 1.23
C PHE A 178 -40.30 -2.32 1.76
N VAL A 179 -40.59 -2.52 3.05
CA VAL A 179 -41.46 -1.68 3.87
C VAL A 179 -40.54 -0.99 4.85
N GLU A 180 -40.58 0.34 4.91
CA GLU A 180 -39.82 1.10 5.91
C GLU A 180 -40.40 0.78 7.29
N THR A 181 -39.61 0.14 8.16
CA THR A 181 -40.01 -0.17 9.54
C THR A 181 -39.57 0.89 10.52
N ASP A 182 -38.38 1.44 10.30
CA ASP A 182 -37.72 2.35 11.24
C ASP A 182 -36.90 3.42 10.51
N ARG A 183 -36.82 4.60 11.13
CA ARG A 183 -35.95 5.70 10.69
C ARG A 183 -35.23 6.29 11.89
N PHE A 184 -33.91 6.33 11.80
CA PHE A 184 -33.04 6.85 12.85
C PHE A 184 -32.23 8.03 12.31
N LEU A 185 -31.99 9.02 13.17
CA LEU A 185 -31.03 10.08 12.92
C LEU A 185 -29.85 9.86 13.85
N ASP A 186 -28.74 9.39 13.29
CA ASP A 186 -27.48 9.25 14.04
C ASP A 186 -26.76 10.61 14.10
N GLN A 187 -25.99 10.80 15.17
CA GLN A 187 -25.12 11.97 15.29
C GLN A 187 -24.03 11.92 14.22
N ALA A 188 -23.75 13.07 13.61
CA ALA A 188 -22.64 13.17 12.65
C ALA A 188 -21.32 12.80 13.34
N ILE A 189 -20.51 12.00 12.63
CA ILE A 189 -19.11 11.80 13.02
C ILE A 189 -18.42 13.16 12.93
N SER A 190 -17.76 13.56 14.01
CA SER A 190 -17.08 14.84 14.13
C SER A 190 -15.74 14.66 14.82
N ASP A 191 -14.85 15.65 14.66
CA ASP A 191 -13.52 15.63 15.26
C ASP A 191 -13.55 15.67 16.80
N HIS A 192 -14.70 16.01 17.39
CA HIS A 192 -14.89 16.11 18.85
C HIS A 192 -15.36 14.80 19.50
N ALA A 193 -15.75 13.80 18.71
CA ALA A 193 -16.23 12.50 19.20
C ALA A 193 -15.44 11.38 18.52
N PRO A 194 -14.37 10.86 19.14
CA PRO A 194 -13.54 9.84 18.51
C PRO A 194 -14.35 8.57 18.29
N VAL A 195 -14.34 8.08 17.04
CA VAL A 195 -14.92 6.80 16.65
C VAL A 195 -13.82 5.80 16.37
N LEU A 196 -14.05 4.55 16.78
CA LEU A 196 -13.14 3.47 16.43
C LEU A 196 -13.40 3.04 14.98
N VAL A 197 -12.36 3.09 14.17
CA VAL A 197 -12.37 2.63 12.78
C VAL A 197 -11.44 1.44 12.66
N GLU A 198 -11.97 0.34 12.15
CA GLU A 198 -11.17 -0.81 11.75
C GLU A 198 -10.75 -0.65 10.29
N HIS A 199 -9.45 -0.81 10.04
CA HIS A 199 -8.88 -0.77 8.70
C HIS A 199 -8.38 -2.15 8.30
N GLU A 200 -8.84 -2.61 7.16
CA GLU A 200 -8.35 -3.81 6.49
C GLU A 200 -7.65 -3.41 5.19
N PHE A 201 -6.45 -3.96 5.00
CA PHE A 201 -5.61 -3.71 3.85
C PHE A 201 -5.29 -5.02 3.14
N ILE A 202 -5.48 -5.03 1.82
CA ILE A 202 -5.20 -6.20 0.98
C ILE A 202 -3.84 -6.01 0.32
N VAL A 203 -2.90 -6.92 0.62
CA VAL A 203 -1.59 -6.97 -0.02
C VAL A 203 -1.62 -7.98 -1.16
N ASP A 204 -1.88 -7.50 -2.38
CA ASP A 204 -1.90 -8.32 -3.59
C ASP A 204 -0.55 -8.38 -4.29
N THR A 205 -0.51 -9.04 -5.45
CA THR A 205 0.72 -9.13 -6.27
C THR A 205 1.24 -7.77 -6.71
N THR A 206 0.38 -6.78 -6.96
CA THR A 206 0.82 -5.43 -7.34
C THR A 206 1.61 -4.76 -6.21
N LEU A 207 1.10 -4.81 -4.98
CA LEU A 207 1.81 -4.23 -3.83
C LEU A 207 3.09 -5.02 -3.51
N ARG A 208 3.07 -6.35 -3.62
CA ARG A 208 4.28 -7.19 -3.47
C ARG A 208 5.35 -6.83 -4.51
N ARG A 209 4.97 -6.58 -5.76
CA ARG A 209 5.88 -6.13 -6.83
C ARG A 209 6.44 -4.73 -6.56
N ALA A 210 5.62 -3.82 -6.03
CA ALA A 210 6.08 -2.48 -5.65
C ALA A 210 7.13 -2.53 -4.53
N ALA A 211 6.91 -3.36 -3.50
CA ALA A 211 7.91 -3.60 -2.45
C ALA A 211 9.19 -4.26 -2.99
N ALA A 212 9.05 -5.26 -3.88
CA ALA A 212 10.19 -5.90 -4.54
C ALA A 212 10.97 -4.93 -5.44
N LYS A 213 10.31 -3.97 -6.09
CA LYS A 213 10.96 -2.89 -6.84
C LYS A 213 11.82 -2.02 -5.93
N ILE A 214 11.30 -1.64 -4.77
CA ILE A 214 12.06 -0.85 -3.77
C ILE A 214 13.28 -1.65 -3.32
N ALA A 215 13.09 -2.93 -2.97
CA ALA A 215 14.15 -3.84 -2.57
C ALA A 215 15.24 -3.99 -3.65
N PHE A 216 14.84 -4.23 -4.90
CA PHE A 216 15.74 -4.38 -6.04
C PHE A 216 16.51 -3.09 -6.32
N ASN A 217 15.83 -1.94 -6.25
CA ASN A 217 16.50 -0.66 -6.43
C ASN A 217 17.49 -0.36 -5.29
N TYR A 218 17.15 -0.70 -4.05
CA TYR A 218 18.04 -0.56 -2.91
C TYR A 218 19.28 -1.46 -3.06
N ALA A 219 19.09 -2.73 -3.43
CA ALA A 219 20.18 -3.66 -3.73
C ALA A 219 21.08 -3.15 -4.87
N THR A 220 20.48 -2.59 -5.93
CA THR A 220 21.22 -1.96 -7.02
C THR A 220 22.04 -0.77 -6.54
N LYS A 221 21.51 0.02 -5.60
CA LYS A 221 22.21 1.17 -5.03
C LYS A 221 23.39 0.75 -4.14
N VAL A 222 23.25 -0.33 -3.38
CA VAL A 222 24.24 -0.83 -2.41
C VAL A 222 25.32 -1.70 -3.08
N LEU A 223 24.91 -2.68 -3.88
CA LEU A 223 25.80 -3.68 -4.50
C LEU A 223 26.31 -3.24 -5.88
N GLY A 224 25.59 -2.30 -6.52
CA GLY A 224 25.90 -1.80 -7.86
C GLY A 224 25.15 -2.53 -8.97
N PRO A 225 24.98 -1.87 -10.13
CA PRO A 225 24.17 -2.41 -11.23
C PRO A 225 24.79 -3.63 -11.91
N GLU A 226 26.13 -3.76 -11.95
CA GLU A 226 26.78 -4.94 -12.54
C GLU A 226 26.39 -6.23 -11.82
N VAL A 227 26.39 -6.20 -10.48
CA VAL A 227 26.00 -7.34 -9.65
C VAL A 227 24.54 -7.69 -9.92
N MET A 228 23.66 -6.68 -9.89
CA MET A 228 22.22 -6.89 -10.04
C MET A 228 21.78 -7.34 -11.45
N ARG A 229 22.67 -7.28 -12.46
CA ARG A 229 22.41 -7.83 -13.80
C ARG A 229 22.71 -9.33 -13.93
N ARG A 230 23.37 -9.94 -12.95
CA ARG A 230 23.66 -11.38 -12.96
C ARG A 230 22.36 -12.19 -13.01
N SER A 231 22.43 -13.35 -13.65
CA SER A 231 21.30 -14.27 -13.81
C SER A 231 20.70 -14.73 -12.48
N ASP A 232 21.49 -14.76 -11.41
CA ASP A 232 21.05 -15.11 -10.06
C ASP A 232 19.90 -14.21 -9.56
N PHE A 233 19.78 -12.99 -10.11
CA PHE A 233 18.74 -12.01 -9.79
C PHE A 233 17.62 -11.93 -10.83
N ASP A 234 17.61 -12.79 -11.86
CA ASP A 234 16.58 -12.75 -12.91
C ASP A 234 15.18 -13.00 -12.33
N ALA A 235 15.05 -13.91 -11.37
CA ALA A 235 13.80 -14.21 -10.68
C ALA A 235 13.11 -12.95 -10.12
N VAL A 236 13.81 -12.18 -9.28
CA VAL A 236 13.25 -10.95 -8.69
C VAL A 236 13.04 -9.86 -9.74
N ARG A 237 13.95 -9.74 -10.70
CA ARG A 237 13.88 -8.76 -11.79
C ARG A 237 12.65 -8.97 -12.67
N ARG A 238 12.40 -10.22 -13.07
CA ARG A 238 11.26 -10.62 -13.89
C ARG A 238 9.95 -10.49 -13.13
N PHE A 239 9.93 -10.84 -11.84
CA PHE A 239 8.77 -10.57 -10.99
C PHE A 239 8.42 -9.08 -10.94
N VAL A 240 9.41 -8.22 -10.68
CA VAL A 240 9.20 -6.77 -10.63
C VAL A 240 8.69 -6.24 -11.97
N ARG A 241 9.35 -6.55 -13.09
CA ARG A 241 9.02 -5.96 -14.39
C ARG A 241 7.81 -6.61 -15.10
N PHE A 242 7.66 -7.92 -15.00
CA PHE A 242 6.70 -8.69 -15.80
C PHE A 242 5.64 -9.39 -14.95
N GLY A 243 5.80 -9.44 -13.62
CA GLY A 243 4.84 -10.12 -12.72
C GLY A 243 5.00 -11.63 -12.70
N GLU A 244 6.11 -12.14 -13.23
CA GLU A 244 6.43 -13.56 -13.23
C GLU A 244 6.94 -13.95 -11.83
N GLU A 245 6.02 -14.41 -10.99
CA GLU A 245 6.30 -14.76 -9.60
C GLU A 245 6.82 -16.19 -9.51
N PRO A 246 8.13 -16.41 -9.24
CA PRO A 246 8.53 -17.71 -8.70
C PRO A 246 7.92 -17.85 -7.30
N HIS A 247 7.55 -19.07 -6.94
CA HIS A 247 6.91 -19.35 -5.65
C HIS A 247 7.65 -18.70 -4.47
N ASN A 248 6.88 -18.00 -3.61
CA ASN A 248 7.31 -17.42 -2.33
C ASN A 248 8.47 -16.41 -2.42
N LEU A 249 8.56 -15.64 -3.51
CA LEU A 249 9.59 -14.61 -3.67
C LEU A 249 9.43 -13.46 -2.66
N VAL A 250 8.18 -13.09 -2.34
CA VAL A 250 7.85 -11.96 -1.46
C VAL A 250 6.89 -12.41 -0.36
N THR A 251 7.27 -12.14 0.88
CA THR A 251 6.38 -12.23 2.05
C THR A 251 6.00 -10.83 2.52
N ALA A 252 4.83 -10.69 3.12
CA ALA A 252 4.35 -9.44 3.70
C ALA A 252 3.78 -9.71 5.09
N GLN A 253 4.17 -8.90 6.06
CA GLN A 253 3.77 -9.03 7.46
C GLN A 253 3.52 -7.64 8.07
N ARG A 254 2.51 -7.54 8.93
CA ARG A 254 2.26 -6.33 9.72
C ARG A 254 3.07 -6.38 11.01
N ILE A 255 4.36 -6.09 10.91
CA ILE A 255 5.29 -6.05 12.04
C ILE A 255 6.22 -4.85 11.92
N SER A 256 6.56 -4.25 13.06
CA SER A 256 7.73 -3.37 13.19
C SER A 256 9.00 -4.21 13.17
N ILE A 257 10.01 -3.78 12.42
CA ILE A 257 11.35 -4.39 12.49
C ILE A 257 12.30 -3.62 13.41
N LEU A 258 11.91 -2.41 13.80
CA LEU A 258 12.61 -1.67 14.83
C LEU A 258 12.17 -2.17 16.20
N VAL A 259 13.10 -2.18 17.14
CA VAL A 259 12.88 -2.63 18.52
C VAL A 259 13.27 -1.48 19.44
N GLY A 260 12.52 -1.30 20.53
CA GLY A 260 12.75 -0.25 21.53
C GLY A 260 11.54 0.67 21.69
N VAL A 261 11.58 1.52 22.72
CA VAL A 261 10.47 2.40 23.12
C VAL A 261 10.05 3.40 22.04
N GLU A 262 10.94 3.74 21.10
CA GLU A 262 10.65 4.66 19.99
C GLU A 262 10.22 3.94 18.70
N ALA A 263 10.31 2.60 18.64
CA ALA A 263 10.00 1.85 17.42
C ALA A 263 8.54 2.02 16.99
N GLU A 264 7.61 2.02 17.96
CA GLU A 264 6.17 2.13 17.71
C GLU A 264 5.75 3.51 17.20
N THR A 265 6.51 4.55 17.52
CA THR A 265 6.26 5.93 17.08
C THR A 265 7.09 6.31 15.84
N THR A 266 8.09 5.50 15.51
CA THR A 266 8.95 5.74 14.35
C THR A 266 8.15 5.61 13.05
N ARG A 267 8.19 6.66 12.21
CA ARG A 267 7.50 6.74 10.91
C ARG A 267 8.45 6.64 9.73
N THR A 268 9.57 5.95 9.91
CA THR A 268 10.60 5.80 8.88
C THR A 268 10.30 4.62 7.96
N HIS A 269 10.90 4.64 6.77
CA HIS A 269 11.07 3.42 5.99
C HIS A 269 12.42 2.80 6.29
N THR A 270 12.50 1.48 6.24
CA THR A 270 13.76 0.75 6.40
C THR A 270 13.98 -0.10 5.17
N CYS A 271 15.18 -0.02 4.61
CA CYS A 271 15.65 -0.99 3.62
C CYS A 271 16.86 -1.71 4.18
N GLY A 272 16.86 -3.04 4.12
CA GLY A 272 17.93 -3.90 4.60
C GLY A 272 18.33 -4.95 3.56
N LEU A 273 19.58 -5.37 3.57
CA LEU A 273 20.12 -6.50 2.82
C LEU A 273 20.94 -7.36 3.76
N GLY A 274 20.73 -8.67 3.70
CA GLY A 274 21.47 -9.63 4.52
C GLY A 274 21.42 -11.04 3.95
N TRP A 275 22.44 -11.83 4.27
CA TRP A 275 22.54 -13.23 3.87
C TRP A 275 21.92 -14.17 4.92
N LEU A 276 20.95 -14.97 4.49
CA LEU A 276 20.34 -16.00 5.32
C LEU A 276 21.07 -17.33 5.11
N ALA A 277 22.12 -17.55 5.90
CA ALA A 277 23.02 -18.70 5.75
C ALA A 277 22.32 -20.07 5.71
N PRO A 278 21.31 -20.39 6.55
CA PRO A 278 20.65 -21.70 6.52
C PRO A 278 19.90 -22.00 5.22
N ARG A 279 19.42 -20.95 4.53
CA ARG A 279 18.70 -21.09 3.25
C ARG A 279 19.57 -20.81 2.04
N ARG A 280 20.78 -20.27 2.25
CA ARG A 280 21.68 -19.77 1.19
C ARG A 280 20.99 -18.74 0.29
N GLU A 281 20.26 -17.82 0.92
CA GLU A 281 19.48 -16.80 0.23
C GLU A 281 19.96 -15.39 0.61
N LEU A 282 20.12 -14.53 -0.39
CA LEU A 282 20.29 -13.10 -0.13
C LEU A 282 18.88 -12.51 0.00
N ILE A 283 18.59 -11.93 1.15
CA ILE A 283 17.27 -11.38 1.47
C ILE A 283 17.38 -9.86 1.54
N ALA A 284 16.39 -9.19 0.96
CA ALA A 284 16.13 -7.80 1.20
C ALA A 284 14.90 -7.65 2.12
N ILE A 285 14.95 -6.69 3.03
CA ILE A 285 13.82 -6.29 3.86
C ILE A 285 13.44 -4.88 3.47
N VAL A 286 12.15 -4.65 3.24
CA VAL A 286 11.58 -3.32 3.05
C VAL A 286 10.47 -3.15 4.06
N SER A 287 10.64 -2.26 5.04
CA SER A 287 9.58 -1.88 5.97
C SER A 287 9.13 -0.47 5.67
N LEU A 288 7.85 -0.26 5.37
CA LEU A 288 7.30 1.05 5.02
C LEU A 288 6.55 1.64 6.22
N PHE A 289 6.96 2.84 6.63
CA PHE A 289 6.49 3.52 7.84
C PHE A 289 6.64 2.72 9.13
N ASN A 290 7.50 1.69 9.12
CA ASN A 290 7.62 0.71 10.18
C ASN A 290 6.27 0.02 10.54
N GLN A 291 5.32 -0.04 9.60
CA GLN A 291 3.99 -0.63 9.80
C GLN A 291 3.81 -1.93 9.00
N VAL A 292 4.31 -1.95 7.77
CA VAL A 292 4.22 -3.10 6.86
C VAL A 292 5.62 -3.48 6.42
N THR A 293 5.98 -4.74 6.68
CA THR A 293 7.30 -5.28 6.40
C THR A 293 7.21 -6.35 5.33
N TYR A 294 8.02 -6.18 4.30
CA TYR A 294 8.16 -7.09 3.18
C TYR A 294 9.52 -7.77 3.26
N GLY A 295 9.52 -9.10 3.15
CA GLY A 295 10.73 -9.90 2.95
C GLY A 295 10.81 -10.33 1.49
N ILE A 296 11.93 -10.04 0.83
CA ILE A 296 12.13 -10.32 -0.59
C ILE A 296 13.37 -11.20 -0.74
N ARG A 297 13.21 -12.38 -1.33
CA ARG A 297 14.35 -13.18 -1.75
C ARG A 297 14.94 -12.58 -3.03
N MET A 298 16.17 -12.09 -2.93
CA MET A 298 16.88 -11.44 -4.04
C MET A 298 17.50 -12.48 -4.98
N CYS A 299 18.20 -13.45 -4.41
CA CYS A 299 18.77 -14.59 -5.12
C CYS A 299 19.00 -15.77 -4.16
N GLN A 300 19.25 -16.94 -4.73
CA GLN A 300 19.76 -18.12 -4.03
C GLN A 300 21.10 -18.47 -4.68
N SER A 301 22.12 -18.80 -3.87
CA SER A 301 23.45 -19.11 -4.39
C SER A 301 24.11 -20.20 -3.57
N GLU A 302 24.72 -21.18 -4.25
CA GLU A 302 25.52 -22.21 -3.59
C GLU A 302 26.87 -21.67 -3.09
N SER A 303 27.24 -20.48 -3.54
CA SER A 303 28.48 -19.81 -3.14
C SER A 303 28.29 -19.00 -1.86
N ASP A 304 29.39 -18.84 -1.12
CA ASP A 304 29.48 -18.03 0.09
C ASP A 304 29.76 -16.55 -0.20
N GLU A 305 29.70 -16.14 -1.48
CA GLU A 305 30.00 -14.78 -1.95
C GLU A 305 29.23 -13.70 -1.17
N TRP A 306 28.00 -14.02 -0.77
CA TRP A 306 27.09 -13.08 -0.12
C TRP A 306 27.19 -13.06 1.41
N LYS A 307 27.97 -13.96 2.03
CA LYS A 307 28.02 -14.11 3.51
C LYS A 307 28.38 -12.82 4.26
N SER A 308 29.16 -11.94 3.64
CA SER A 308 29.58 -10.66 4.23
C SER A 308 28.66 -9.49 3.88
N VAL A 309 27.66 -9.69 3.02
CA VAL A 309 26.72 -8.63 2.64
C VAL A 309 25.78 -8.34 3.81
N SER A 310 25.95 -7.15 4.37
CA SER A 310 25.04 -6.56 5.35
C SER A 310 24.95 -5.06 5.10
N SER A 311 23.74 -4.55 4.92
CA SER A 311 23.51 -3.11 4.76
C SER A 311 22.10 -2.75 5.19
N GLN A 312 21.96 -1.71 6.01
CA GLN A 312 20.66 -1.26 6.49
C GLN A 312 20.58 0.26 6.55
N HIS A 313 19.53 0.82 5.96
CA HIS A 313 19.29 2.26 5.94
C HIS A 313 17.88 2.60 6.41
N LEU A 314 17.78 3.65 7.21
CA LEU A 314 16.52 4.33 7.52
C LEU A 314 16.33 5.50 6.57
N PHE A 315 15.11 5.66 6.09
CA PHE A 315 14.65 6.78 5.29
C PHE A 315 13.55 7.47 6.08
N ASP A 316 13.84 8.64 6.63
CA ASP A 316 12.90 9.42 7.43
C ASP A 316 12.18 10.43 6.53
N PRO A 317 10.89 10.23 6.20
CA PRO A 317 10.17 11.12 5.30
C PRO A 317 9.82 12.46 5.94
N ILE A 318 9.85 12.55 7.28
CA ILE A 318 9.55 13.78 8.04
C ILE A 318 10.81 14.63 8.18
N LYS A 319 11.90 14.03 8.65
CA LYS A 319 13.21 14.71 8.75
C LYS A 319 13.90 14.83 7.39
N ARG A 320 13.42 14.11 6.38
CA ARG A 320 13.97 14.05 5.02
C ARG A 320 15.40 13.52 4.95
N THR A 321 15.80 12.69 5.91
CA THR A 321 17.15 12.15 6.03
C THR A 321 17.23 10.68 5.63
N ILE A 322 18.46 10.24 5.33
CA ILE A 322 18.80 8.82 5.13
C ILE A 322 19.96 8.49 6.08
N THR A 323 19.78 7.49 6.94
CA THR A 323 20.76 7.10 7.98
C THR A 323 21.21 5.66 7.77
N ASP A 324 22.51 5.41 7.73
CA ASP A 324 23.10 4.06 7.72
C ASP A 324 23.15 3.52 9.16
N LEU A 325 22.43 2.44 9.42
CA LEU A 325 22.29 1.86 10.77
C LEU A 325 23.45 0.96 11.18
N LEU A 326 24.31 0.56 10.25
CA LEU A 326 25.48 -0.29 10.56
C LEU A 326 26.74 0.54 10.83
N ARG A 327 26.64 1.87 10.64
CA ARG A 327 27.74 2.83 10.85
C ARG A 327 27.40 3.93 11.86
N SER A 328 26.20 3.90 12.42
CA SER A 328 25.69 4.85 13.41
C SER A 328 26.12 4.52 14.83
#